data_AF-A0A1E1W3F3-F1
#
_entry.id   AF-A0A1E1W3F3-F1
#
_cell.length_a   1.000
_cell.length_b   1.000
_cell.length_c   1.000
_cell.angle_alpha   90.00
_cell.angle_beta   90.00
_cell.angle_gamma   90.00
#
_symmetry.space_group_name_H-M   'P 1'
#
loop_
_entity.id
_entity.type
_entity.pdbx_description
1 polymer ?
#
loop_
_entity_poly.entity_id
_entity_poly.type
_entity_poly.pdbx_seq_one_letter_code
_entity_poly.pdbx_strand_id
1 'polypeptide(L)'
;RRVYTELIAARRLDLSDPRRSLPNPLAAEPVLAELALAHSRLKLYFGFLRRKTELDAAPLKEEEKKAAMAAIEKIITDCDLTRTAQDILGHYLALERYFLEESVNKALKMAAPQNGATTSSLVDDVFFIARKVIRRSLSTGSVDGACAVLNEAAALLERDTA
;
A
#
# COMPACT_ATOMS: atom_id res chain seq x y z
N ARG A 1 9.73 6.74 13.91
CA ARG A 1 11.18 6.39 13.97
C ARG A 1 11.47 5.01 14.56
N ARG A 2 11.10 4.67 15.80
CA ARG A 2 11.50 3.38 16.42
C ARG A 2 11.01 2.12 15.68
N VAL A 3 9.72 2.06 15.34
CA VAL A 3 9.13 0.93 14.58
C VAL A 3 9.73 0.81 13.17
N TYR A 4 9.99 1.94 12.52
CA TYR A 4 10.66 2.02 11.22
C TYR A 4 12.10 1.49 11.29
N THR A 5 12.88 1.92 12.28
CA THR A 5 14.26 1.46 12.48
C THR A 5 14.31 -0.03 12.83
N GLU A 6 13.37 -0.51 13.64
CA GLU A 6 13.26 -1.92 14.02
C GLU A 6 12.80 -2.81 12.85
N LEU A 7 11.88 -2.35 11.99
CA LEU A 7 11.48 -3.06 10.76
C LEU A 7 12.64 -3.20 9.75
N ILE A 8 13.38 -2.12 9.52
CA ILE A 8 14.57 -2.13 8.64
C ILE A 8 15.63 -3.06 9.21
N ALA A 9 15.90 -2.99 10.52
CA ALA A 9 16.90 -3.83 11.18
C ALA A 9 16.50 -5.32 11.16
N ALA A 10 15.23 -5.65 11.40
CA ALA A 10 14.75 -7.03 11.47
C ALA A 10 14.65 -7.72 10.10
N ARG A 11 14.36 -6.97 9.03
CA ARG A 11 14.12 -7.53 7.68
C ARG A 11 15.27 -7.30 6.70
N ARG A 12 16.35 -6.58 7.06
CA ARG A 12 17.46 -6.18 6.16
C ARG A 12 17.00 -5.55 4.84
N LEU A 13 15.83 -4.94 4.84
CA LEU A 13 15.32 -4.19 3.70
C LEU A 13 15.80 -2.77 3.86
N ASP A 14 16.83 -2.40 3.11
CA ASP A 14 17.12 -0.99 2.90
C ASP A 14 15.99 -0.43 2.01
N LEU A 15 14.93 0.04 2.65
CA LEU A 15 13.75 0.60 1.98
C LEU A 15 14.03 1.97 1.33
N SER A 16 15.23 2.54 1.53
CA SER A 16 15.66 3.74 0.80
C SER A 16 15.99 3.42 -0.66
N ASP A 17 16.41 2.18 -0.95
CA ASP A 17 16.58 1.65 -2.30
C ASP A 17 16.31 0.13 -2.32
N PRO A 18 15.03 -0.28 -2.52
CA PRO A 18 14.65 -1.69 -2.58
C PRO A 18 15.44 -2.48 -3.65
N ARG A 19 15.97 -1.81 -4.68
CA ARG A 19 16.77 -2.42 -5.75
C ARG A 19 18.08 -3.02 -5.23
N ARG A 20 18.65 -2.48 -4.14
CA ARG A 20 19.90 -2.96 -3.53
C ARG A 20 19.73 -4.18 -2.64
N SER A 21 18.55 -4.34 -2.03
CA SER A 21 18.29 -5.39 -1.03
C SER A 21 17.48 -6.58 -1.57
N LEU A 22 16.73 -6.40 -2.67
CA LEU A 22 15.87 -7.42 -3.26
C LEU A 22 16.19 -7.64 -4.75
N PRO A 23 17.07 -8.56 -5.14
CA PRO A 23 17.37 -8.81 -6.55
C PRO A 23 16.21 -9.43 -7.35
N ASN A 24 15.15 -9.91 -6.69
CA ASN A 24 13.94 -10.45 -7.32
C ASN A 24 12.70 -9.71 -6.79
N PRO A 25 11.88 -9.09 -7.66
CA PRO A 25 10.68 -8.38 -7.21
C PRO A 25 9.70 -9.29 -6.44
N LEU A 26 9.63 -10.58 -6.77
CA LEU A 26 8.75 -11.53 -6.08
C LEU A 26 9.10 -11.70 -4.59
N ALA A 27 10.34 -11.43 -4.18
CA ALA A 27 10.72 -11.51 -2.78
C ALA A 27 10.11 -10.37 -1.92
N ALA A 28 9.61 -9.30 -2.55
CA ALA A 28 8.92 -8.21 -1.86
C ALA A 28 7.46 -8.55 -1.47
N GLU A 29 6.87 -9.59 -2.08
CA GLU A 29 5.44 -9.88 -1.92
C GLU A 29 4.98 -10.17 -0.49
N PRO A 30 5.69 -10.98 0.32
CA PRO A 30 5.28 -11.24 1.70
C PRO A 30 5.25 -9.95 2.51
N VAL A 31 6.23 -9.07 2.30
CA VAL A 31 6.36 -7.79 3.01
C VAL A 31 5.26 -6.83 2.58
N LEU A 32 4.94 -6.75 1.28
CA LEU A 32 3.83 -5.95 0.78
C LEU A 32 2.49 -6.40 1.36
N ALA A 33 2.27 -7.71 1.46
CA ALA A 33 1.06 -8.26 2.10
C ALA A 33 0.98 -7.91 3.59
N GLU A 34 2.10 -8.03 4.32
CA GLU A 34 2.17 -7.67 5.74
C GLU A 34 1.93 -6.17 5.96
N LEU A 35 2.55 -5.29 5.17
CA LEU A 35 2.37 -3.84 5.27
C LEU A 35 0.93 -3.42 4.95
N ALA A 36 0.33 -3.99 3.90
CA ALA A 36 -1.06 -3.73 3.55
C ALA A 36 -2.02 -4.16 4.67
N LEU A 37 -1.81 -5.36 5.22
CA LEU A 37 -2.62 -5.88 6.32
C LEU A 37 -2.45 -5.04 7.60
N ALA A 38 -1.22 -4.65 7.93
CA ALA A 38 -0.93 -3.80 9.08
C ALA A 38 -1.64 -2.43 8.95
N HIS A 39 -1.52 -1.78 7.79
CA HIS A 39 -2.20 -0.52 7.53
C HIS A 39 -3.73 -0.65 7.65
N SER A 40 -4.30 -1.69 7.06
CA SER A 40 -5.73 -1.99 7.11
C SER A 40 -6.24 -2.17 8.55
N ARG A 41 -5.49 -2.88 9.38
CA ARG A 41 -5.82 -3.07 10.81
C ARG A 41 -5.78 -1.75 11.59
N LEU A 42 -4.83 -0.87 11.31
CA LEU A 42 -4.78 0.45 11.93
C LEU A 42 -6.00 1.30 11.54
N LYS A 43 -6.40 1.27 10.27
CA LYS A 43 -7.61 1.96 9.80
C LYS A 43 -8.87 1.41 10.46
N LEU A 44 -8.99 0.09 10.59
CA LEU A 44 -10.11 -0.54 11.29
C LEU A 44 -10.15 -0.14 12.76
N TYR A 45 -8.99 -0.07 13.43
CA TYR A 45 -8.91 0.38 14.81
C TYR A 45 -9.39 1.83 14.98
N PHE A 46 -8.97 2.76 14.11
CA PHE A 46 -9.51 4.12 14.13
C PHE A 46 -11.01 4.18 13.85
N GLY A 47 -11.51 3.35 12.93
CA GLY A 47 -12.94 3.22 12.68
C GLY A 47 -13.70 2.71 13.92
N PHE A 48 -13.14 1.72 14.61
CA PHE A 48 -13.67 1.22 15.87
C PHE A 48 -13.73 2.30 16.95
N LEU A 49 -12.66 3.09 17.11
CA LEU A 49 -12.63 4.18 18.10
C LEU A 49 -13.74 5.20 17.84
N ARG A 50 -13.88 5.65 16.58
CA ARG A 50 -14.97 6.56 16.19
C ARG A 50 -16.33 5.98 16.50
N ARG A 51 -16.56 4.73 16.10
CA ARG A 51 -17.85 4.06 16.29
C ARG A 51 -18.16 3.86 17.78
N LYS A 52 -17.16 3.52 18.58
CA LYS A 52 -17.30 3.39 20.03
C LYS A 52 -17.67 4.74 20.65
N THR A 53 -16.97 5.81 20.32
CA THR A 53 -17.30 7.16 20.81
C THR A 53 -18.71 7.59 20.39
N GLU A 54 -19.12 7.28 19.16
CA GLU A 54 -20.48 7.57 18.69
C GLU A 54 -21.56 6.85 19.52
N LEU A 55 -21.33 5.58 19.86
CA LEU A 55 -22.23 4.78 20.70
C LEU A 55 -22.27 5.29 22.14
N ASP A 56 -21.11 5.58 22.72
CA ASP A 56 -20.99 6.09 24.09
C ASP A 56 -21.60 7.50 24.23
N ALA A 57 -21.56 8.30 23.15
CA ALA A 57 -22.13 9.64 23.08
C ALA A 57 -23.62 9.68 22.67
N ALA A 58 -24.22 8.55 22.27
CA ALA A 58 -25.63 8.47 21.87
C ALA A 58 -26.65 8.96 22.92
N PRO A 59 -26.46 8.75 24.24
CA PRO A 59 -27.40 9.24 25.25
C PRO A 59 -27.14 10.70 25.67
N LEU A 60 -26.07 11.33 25.19
CA LEU A 60 -25.68 12.69 25.59
C LEU A 60 -26.45 13.76 24.81
N LYS A 61 -26.41 15.00 25.28
CA LYS A 61 -26.96 16.14 24.54
C LYS A 61 -26.13 16.40 23.28
N GLU A 62 -26.73 17.01 22.27
CA GLU A 62 -26.10 17.22 20.96
C GLU A 62 -24.76 17.98 21.05
N GLU A 63 -24.64 18.97 21.93
CA GLU A 63 -23.40 19.70 22.15
C GLU A 63 -22.29 18.83 22.76
N GLU A 64 -22.64 17.98 23.73
CA GLU A 64 -21.72 17.04 24.38
C GLU A 64 -21.28 15.94 23.42
N LYS A 65 -22.19 15.48 22.56
CA LYS A 65 -21.90 14.52 21.48
C LYS A 65 -20.90 15.09 20.48
N LYS A 66 -21.10 16.34 20.02
CA LYS A 66 -20.15 17.02 19.13
C LYS A 66 -18.78 17.19 19.80
N ALA A 67 -18.76 17.58 21.08
CA ALA A 67 -17.52 17.72 21.83
C ALA A 67 -16.76 16.39 21.95
N ALA A 68 -17.46 15.29 22.25
CA ALA A 68 -16.86 13.95 22.32
C ALA A 68 -16.29 13.49 20.96
N MET A 69 -17.03 13.72 19.87
CA MET A 69 -16.56 13.39 18.52
C MET A 69 -15.34 14.24 18.11
N ALA A 70 -15.34 15.53 18.43
CA ALA A 70 -14.18 16.39 18.18
C ALA A 70 -12.96 15.96 19.00
N ALA A 71 -13.16 15.54 20.26
CA ALA A 71 -12.09 15.06 21.12
C ALA A 71 -11.45 13.78 20.57
N ILE A 72 -12.24 12.80 20.11
CA ILE A 72 -11.69 11.56 19.55
C ILE A 72 -10.97 11.80 18.22
N GLU A 73 -11.49 12.67 17.34
CA GLU A 73 -10.78 13.02 16.10
C GLU A 73 -9.46 13.73 16.39
N LYS A 74 -9.41 14.60 17.40
CA LYS A 74 -8.17 15.24 17.83
C LYS A 74 -7.16 14.21 18.33
N ILE A 75 -7.59 13.29 19.20
CA ILE A 75 -6.73 12.21 19.70
C ILE A 75 -6.20 11.35 18.55
N ILE A 76 -7.06 10.94 17.61
CA ILE A 76 -6.65 10.16 16.44
C ILE A 76 -5.63 10.96 15.63
N THR A 77 -5.88 12.23 15.34
CA THR A 77 -4.99 13.06 14.53
C THR A 77 -3.62 13.27 15.17
N ASP A 78 -3.57 13.50 16.50
CA ASP A 78 -2.34 13.87 17.20
C ASP A 78 -1.50 12.68 17.67
N CYS A 79 -2.07 11.46 17.69
CA CYS A 79 -1.38 10.28 18.23
C CYS A 79 -0.25 9.74 17.34
N ASP A 80 0.72 9.07 17.98
CA ASP A 80 1.83 8.40 17.29
C ASP A 80 1.37 7.26 16.38
N LEU A 81 0.20 6.68 16.64
CA LEU A 81 -0.34 5.61 15.82
C LEU A 81 -0.71 6.10 14.42
N THR A 82 -1.22 7.32 14.30
CA THR A 82 -1.52 7.93 13.00
C THR A 82 -0.25 8.21 12.22
N ARG A 83 0.80 8.72 12.89
CA ARG A 83 2.14 8.86 12.29
C ARG A 83 2.67 7.50 11.81
N THR A 84 2.51 6.46 12.63
CA THR A 84 2.94 5.10 12.27
C THR A 84 2.14 4.54 11.09
N ALA A 85 0.84 4.82 11.00
CA ALA A 85 0.02 4.42 9.85
C ALA A 85 0.50 5.09 8.56
N GLN A 86 0.80 6.40 8.61
CA GLN A 86 1.37 7.14 7.48
C GLN A 86 2.73 6.58 7.06
N ASP A 87 3.61 6.30 8.01
CA ASP A 87 4.91 5.67 7.76
C ASP A 87 4.71 4.31 7.04
N ILE A 88 3.87 3.42 7.58
CA ILE A 88 3.60 2.10 6.96
C ILE A 88 3.06 2.26 5.53
N LEU A 89 2.14 3.19 5.31
CA LEU A 89 1.59 3.45 3.97
C LEU A 89 2.66 3.97 3.02
N GLY A 90 3.52 4.88 3.45
CA GLY A 90 4.64 5.39 2.66
C GLY A 90 5.58 4.28 2.23
N HIS A 91 5.94 3.38 3.15
CA HIS A 91 6.79 2.22 2.83
C HIS A 91 6.11 1.24 1.88
N TYR A 92 4.82 0.98 2.10
CA TYR A 92 4.03 0.16 1.20
C TYR A 92 4.09 0.73 -0.22
N LEU A 93 3.81 2.02 -0.41
CA LEU A 93 3.79 2.66 -1.73
C LEU A 93 5.14 2.61 -2.43
N ALA A 94 6.23 2.90 -1.71
CA ALA A 94 7.58 2.83 -2.27
C ALA A 94 7.94 1.41 -2.74
N LEU A 95 7.64 0.40 -1.92
CA LEU A 95 7.91 -1.00 -2.24
C LEU A 95 6.98 -1.54 -3.34
N GLU A 96 5.74 -1.07 -3.38
CA GLU A 96 4.74 -1.47 -4.38
C GLU A 96 5.13 -0.92 -5.76
N ARG A 97 5.59 0.34 -5.82
CA ARG A 97 6.16 0.93 -7.03
C ARG A 97 7.36 0.14 -7.53
N TYR A 98 8.31 -0.17 -6.65
CA TYR A 98 9.47 -1.00 -6.98
C TYR A 98 9.05 -2.36 -7.56
N PHE A 99 8.12 -3.04 -6.89
CA PHE A 99 7.60 -4.33 -7.33
C PHE A 99 6.99 -4.25 -8.73
N LEU A 100 6.18 -3.23 -8.98
CA LEU A 100 5.51 -3.00 -10.26
C LEU A 100 6.53 -2.77 -11.39
N GLU A 101 7.45 -1.81 -11.22
CA GLU A 101 8.46 -1.46 -12.21
C GLU A 101 9.35 -2.67 -12.56
N GLU A 102 9.91 -3.37 -11.57
CA GLU A 102 10.82 -4.48 -11.82
C GLU A 102 10.12 -5.74 -12.34
N SER A 103 8.87 -5.99 -11.92
CA SER A 103 8.12 -7.13 -12.44
C SER A 103 7.79 -6.94 -13.92
N VAL A 104 7.41 -5.72 -14.33
CA VAL A 104 7.15 -5.42 -15.74
C VAL A 104 8.45 -5.42 -16.55
N ASN A 105 9.53 -4.79 -16.04
CA ASN A 105 10.85 -4.86 -16.69
C ASN A 105 11.31 -6.30 -16.91
N LYS A 106 11.04 -7.20 -15.96
CA LYS A 106 11.35 -8.62 -16.09
C LYS A 106 10.47 -9.31 -17.13
N ALA A 107 9.16 -9.03 -17.16
CA ALA A 107 8.24 -9.55 -18.17
C ALA A 107 8.69 -9.12 -19.58
N LEU A 108 9.08 -7.86 -19.76
CA LEU A 108 9.62 -7.32 -21.01
C LEU A 108 10.88 -8.07 -21.47
N LYS A 109 11.83 -8.31 -20.56
CA LYS A 109 13.07 -9.06 -20.86
C LYS A 109 12.81 -10.53 -21.22
N MET A 110 11.75 -11.12 -20.65
CA MET A 110 11.37 -12.52 -20.89
C MET A 110 10.46 -12.68 -22.11
N ALA A 111 9.92 -11.58 -22.66
CA ALA A 111 9.11 -11.60 -23.86
C ALA A 111 9.96 -11.99 -25.08
N ALA A 112 9.93 -13.27 -25.43
CA ALA A 112 10.54 -13.82 -26.61
C ALA A 112 9.44 -14.27 -27.60
N PRO A 113 9.64 -14.07 -28.92
CA PRO A 113 8.72 -14.61 -29.91
C PRO A 113 8.72 -16.14 -29.82
N GLN A 114 7.58 -16.71 -29.45
CA GLN A 114 7.41 -18.16 -29.38
C GLN A 114 7.04 -18.72 -30.76
N ASN A 115 7.75 -19.77 -31.18
CA ASN A 115 7.50 -20.42 -32.47
C ASN A 115 6.08 -20.99 -32.52
N GLY A 116 5.26 -20.48 -33.45
CA GLY A 116 3.87 -20.90 -33.64
C GLY A 116 2.83 -20.04 -32.91
N ALA A 117 3.24 -19.07 -32.08
CA ALA A 117 2.33 -18.10 -31.49
C ALA A 117 2.15 -16.89 -32.42
N THR A 118 0.90 -16.48 -32.66
CA THR A 118 0.57 -15.29 -33.45
C THR A 118 0.48 -14.02 -32.60
N THR A 119 0.48 -14.14 -31.28
CA THR A 119 0.35 -13.04 -30.31
C THR A 119 1.42 -13.14 -29.21
N SER A 120 1.81 -11.99 -28.64
CA SER A 120 2.75 -11.91 -27.52
C SER A 120 2.01 -12.05 -26.19
N SER A 121 2.53 -12.86 -25.26
CA SER A 121 1.99 -12.98 -23.88
C SER A 121 2.33 -11.79 -22.99
N LEU A 122 3.19 -10.88 -23.46
CA LEU A 122 3.66 -9.72 -22.69
C LEU A 122 2.51 -8.86 -22.18
N VAL A 123 1.49 -8.62 -23.03
CA VAL A 123 0.33 -7.82 -22.64
C VAL A 123 -0.40 -8.48 -21.46
N ASP A 124 -0.64 -9.78 -21.54
CA ASP A 124 -1.30 -10.53 -20.46
C ASP A 124 -0.49 -10.49 -19.16
N ASP A 125 0.85 -10.63 -19.25
CA ASP A 125 1.75 -10.58 -18.10
C ASP A 125 1.74 -9.19 -17.42
N VAL A 126 1.81 -8.11 -18.21
CA VAL A 126 1.79 -6.73 -17.70
C VAL A 126 0.43 -6.41 -17.05
N PHE A 127 -0.69 -6.76 -17.70
CA PHE A 127 -2.02 -6.56 -17.12
C PHE A 127 -2.25 -7.43 -15.89
N PHE A 128 -1.68 -8.63 -15.82
CA PHE A 128 -1.71 -9.46 -14.63
C PHE A 128 -0.99 -8.78 -13.46
N ILE A 129 0.22 -8.25 -13.68
CA ILE A 129 0.98 -7.52 -12.67
C ILE A 129 0.23 -6.26 -12.23
N ALA A 130 -0.26 -5.44 -13.17
CA ALA A 130 -1.01 -4.22 -12.87
C ALA A 130 -2.27 -4.53 -12.03
N ARG A 131 -3.06 -5.54 -12.43
CA ARG A 131 -4.23 -5.98 -11.67
C ARG A 131 -3.85 -6.44 -10.27
N LYS A 132 -2.71 -7.12 -10.12
CA LYS A 132 -2.23 -7.63 -8.82
C LYS A 132 -1.91 -6.49 -7.86
N VAL A 133 -1.14 -5.48 -8.30
CA VAL A 133 -0.78 -4.34 -7.46
C VAL A 133 -1.98 -3.47 -7.09
N ILE A 134 -2.92 -3.29 -8.02
CA ILE A 134 -4.18 -2.55 -7.77
C ILE A 134 -5.04 -3.28 -6.74
N ARG A 135 -5.21 -4.60 -6.86
CA ARG A 135 -5.99 -5.37 -5.88
C ARG A 135 -5.34 -5.33 -4.49
N ARG A 136 -4.01 -5.40 -4.43
CA ARG A 136 -3.28 -5.31 -3.17
C ARG A 136 -3.39 -3.92 -2.55
N SER A 137 -3.34 -2.84 -3.33
CA SER A 137 -3.47 -1.48 -2.80
C SER A 137 -4.84 -1.21 -2.17
N LEU A 138 -5.91 -1.78 -2.73
CA LEU A 138 -7.25 -1.73 -2.13
C LEU A 138 -7.30 -2.42 -0.77
N SER A 139 -6.52 -3.48 -0.55
CA SER A 139 -6.48 -4.19 0.73
C SER A 139 -5.89 -3.37 1.88
N THR A 140 -5.15 -2.29 1.58
CA THR A 140 -4.60 -1.36 2.58
C THR A 140 -5.68 -0.57 3.33
N GLY A 141 -6.88 -0.45 2.77
CA GLY A 141 -7.93 0.42 3.31
C GLY A 141 -7.63 1.93 3.20
N SER A 142 -6.69 2.31 2.33
CA SER A 142 -6.35 3.69 2.02
C SER A 142 -6.79 4.06 0.60
N VAL A 143 -7.69 5.02 0.47
CA VAL A 143 -8.13 5.54 -0.85
C VAL A 143 -6.97 6.25 -1.54
N ASP A 144 -6.25 7.12 -0.82
CA ASP A 144 -5.09 7.83 -1.36
C ASP A 144 -3.99 6.86 -1.81
N GLY A 145 -3.75 5.81 -1.03
CA GLY A 145 -2.80 4.76 -1.38
C GLY A 145 -3.23 3.98 -2.63
N ALA A 146 -4.52 3.66 -2.77
CA ALA A 146 -5.04 3.00 -3.96
C ALA A 146 -4.92 3.89 -5.20
N CYS A 147 -5.26 5.18 -5.10
CA CYS A 147 -5.10 6.16 -6.18
C CYS A 147 -3.64 6.32 -6.60
N ALA A 148 -2.71 6.38 -5.64
CA ALA A 148 -1.28 6.46 -5.95
C ALA A 148 -0.80 5.25 -6.78
N VAL A 149 -1.16 4.02 -6.38
CA VAL A 149 -0.78 2.81 -7.11
C VAL A 149 -1.46 2.73 -8.49
N LEU A 150 -2.72 3.16 -8.60
CA LEU A 150 -3.43 3.22 -9.88
C LEU A 150 -2.75 4.18 -10.86
N ASN A 151 -2.37 5.37 -10.38
CA ASN A 151 -1.67 6.35 -11.21
C ASN A 151 -0.30 5.84 -11.65
N GLU A 152 0.44 5.17 -10.76
CA GLU A 152 1.72 4.56 -11.11
C GLU A 152 1.56 3.45 -12.16
N ALA A 153 0.53 2.60 -12.02
CA ALA A 153 0.22 1.57 -13.02
C ALA A 153 -0.19 2.16 -14.37
N ALA A 154 -1.01 3.21 -14.39
CA ALA A 154 -1.38 3.91 -15.61
C ALA A 154 -0.15 4.55 -16.29
N ALA A 155 0.68 5.26 -15.54
CA ALA A 155 1.89 5.89 -16.05
C ALA A 155 2.87 4.86 -16.65
N LEU A 156 2.98 3.68 -16.02
CA LEU A 156 3.82 2.61 -16.54
C LEU A 156 3.26 2.03 -17.86
N LEU A 157 1.95 1.84 -17.95
CA LEU A 157 1.30 1.37 -19.18
C LEU A 157 1.45 2.37 -20.34
N GLU A 158 1.37 3.67 -20.04
CA GLU A 158 1.57 4.73 -21.05
C GLU A 158 3.02 4.76 -21.56
N ARG A 159 4.00 4.56 -20.68
CA ARG A 159 5.43 4.69 -21.00
C ARG A 159 5.94 3.64 -22.00
N ASP A 160 5.31 2.47 -22.03
CA ASP A 160 5.67 1.37 -22.96
C ASP A 160 4.92 1.44 -24.30
N THR A 161 4.00 2.41 -24.46
CA THR A 161 3.28 2.67 -25.73
C THR A 161 3.90 3.76 -26.60
N ALA A 162 4.98 4.40 -26.13
CA ALA A 162 5.73 5.44 -26.83
C ALA A 162 7.08 4.91 -27.34
#